data_AF-A0A8K1SXC9-F1
#
_entry.id   AF-A0A8K1SXC9-F1
#
_cell.length_a   1.000
_cell.length_b   1.000
_cell.length_c   1.000
_cell.angle_alpha   90.00
_cell.angle_beta   90.00
_cell.angle_gamma   90.00
#
_symmetry.space_group_name_H-M   'P 1'
#
loop_
_entity.id
_entity.type
_entity.pdbx_description
1 polymer ?
#
loop_
_entity_poly.entity_id
_entity_poly.type
_entity_poly.pdbx_seq_one_letter_code
_entity_poly.pdbx_strand_id
1 'polypeptide(L)'
;MIVILYGFIIFFLLLIIIGFFTSGVFNKLGNVINSWSSPYECGFTSSSLSFNCFSFTYFSLLVFFVVFDLEISLLLNMPEQGLLFNNFLYYFLFLLILVFGFLGEVVLGYVRWGY
;
A
#
# COMPACT_ATOMS: atom_id res chain seq x y z
N MET A 1 -6.98 12.67 31.77
CA MET A 1 -5.54 12.65 32.18
C MET A 1 -5.08 11.24 32.57
N ILE A 2 -5.76 10.52 33.46
CA ILE A 2 -5.40 9.14 33.87
C ILE A 2 -5.44 8.12 32.72
N VAL A 3 -6.43 8.21 31.82
CA VAL A 3 -6.54 7.33 30.64
C VAL A 3 -5.35 7.49 29.69
N ILE A 4 -4.89 8.73 29.50
CA ILE A 4 -3.72 9.03 28.65
C ILE A 4 -2.46 8.43 29.28
N LEU A 5 -2.30 8.55 30.60
CA LEU A 5 -1.17 8.00 31.33
C LEU A 5 -1.13 6.46 31.27
N TYR A 6 -2.28 5.79 31.41
CA TYR A 6 -2.38 4.34 31.24
C TYR A 6 -2.03 3.89 29.80
N GLY A 7 -2.48 4.66 28.79
CA GLY A 7 -2.11 4.42 27.39
C GLY A 7 -0.61 4.50 27.15
N PHE A 8 0.08 5.50 27.73
CA PHE A 8 1.55 5.61 27.64
C PHE A 8 2.27 4.43 28.31
N ILE A 9 1.79 3.96 29.46
CA ILE A 9 2.38 2.80 30.16
C ILE A 9 2.30 1.54 29.30
N ILE A 10 1.14 1.27 28.69
CA ILE A 10 0.95 0.11 27.82
C ILE A 10 1.88 0.19 26.60
N PHE A 11 1.98 1.38 25.99
CA PHE A 11 2.84 1.58 24.83
C PHE A 11 4.32 1.32 25.13
N PHE A 12 4.82 1.81 26.27
CA PHE A 12 6.20 1.55 26.71
C PHE A 12 6.44 0.07 27.04
N LEU A 13 5.48 -0.61 27.67
CA LEU A 13 5.59 -2.05 27.92
C LEU A 13 5.70 -2.86 26.62
N LEU A 14 4.86 -2.54 25.63
CA LEU A 14 4.91 -3.19 24.32
C LEU A 14 6.24 -2.96 23.62
N LEU A 15 6.77 -1.73 23.64
CA LEU A 15 8.08 -1.41 23.06
C LEU A 15 9.21 -2.22 23.69
N ILE A 16 9.20 -2.39 25.03
CA ILE A 16 10.23 -3.17 25.73
C ILE A 16 10.15 -4.64 25.33
N ILE A 17 8.94 -5.22 25.28
CA ILE A 17 8.74 -6.61 24.89
C ILE A 17 9.22 -6.84 23.46
N ILE A 18 8.79 -6.02 22.51
CA ILE A 18 9.17 -6.14 21.10
C ILE A 18 10.68 -5.91 20.92
N GLY A 19 11.25 -4.91 21.59
CA GLY A 19 12.68 -4.63 21.55
C GLY A 19 13.52 -5.76 22.13
N PHE A 20 13.04 -6.44 23.17
CA PHE A 20 13.71 -7.59 23.77
C PHE A 20 13.78 -8.77 22.80
N PHE A 21 12.66 -9.13 22.17
CA PHE A 21 12.59 -10.25 21.21
C PHE A 21 13.33 -9.98 19.90
N THR A 22 13.38 -8.73 19.46
CA THR A 22 14.13 -8.33 18.26
C THR A 22 15.61 -8.08 18.54
N SER A 23 16.02 -8.04 19.80
CA SER A 23 17.42 -7.79 20.15
C SER A 23 18.33 -8.89 19.61
N GLY A 24 19.34 -8.48 18.84
CA GLY A 24 20.39 -9.38 18.36
C GLY A 24 21.25 -9.96 19.48
N VAL A 25 21.06 -9.53 20.74
CA VAL A 25 21.78 -10.06 21.91
C VAL A 25 21.41 -11.52 22.17
N PHE A 26 20.13 -11.90 22.01
CA PHE A 26 19.68 -13.29 22.15
C PHE A 26 19.73 -14.09 20.83
N ASN A 27 19.63 -13.40 19.69
CA ASN A 27 19.55 -14.04 18.38
C ASN A 27 20.92 -14.24 17.69
N LYS A 28 22.01 -13.64 18.20
CA LYS A 28 23.36 -13.84 17.66
C LYS A 28 23.98 -15.12 18.22
N LEU A 29 23.38 -16.27 17.91
CA LEU A 29 23.99 -17.57 18.20
C LEU A 29 24.96 -17.94 17.06
N GLY A 30 26.24 -17.60 17.24
CA GLY A 30 27.34 -18.15 16.45
C GLY A 30 27.78 -17.34 15.21
N ASN A 31 28.95 -17.72 14.69
CA ASN A 31 29.57 -17.14 13.49
C ASN A 31 28.56 -17.10 12.34
N VAL A 32 28.28 -15.91 11.82
CA VAL A 32 27.48 -15.74 10.60
C VAL A 32 28.23 -16.41 9.46
N ILE A 33 27.76 -17.59 9.06
CA ILE A 33 28.32 -18.31 7.92
C ILE A 33 27.83 -17.57 6.67
N ASN A 34 28.75 -17.09 5.83
CA ASN A 34 28.44 -16.25 4.67
C ASN A 34 27.35 -16.83 3.74
N SER A 35 27.19 -18.17 3.70
CA SER A 35 26.16 -18.85 2.90
C SER A 35 24.73 -18.67 3.42
N TRP A 36 24.55 -18.36 4.70
CA TRP A 36 23.25 -18.06 5.29
C TRP A 36 22.90 -16.56 5.17
N SER A 37 23.91 -15.72 4.97
CA SER A 37 23.75 -14.27 4.76
C SER A 37 23.77 -13.85 3.30
N SER A 38 24.01 -14.77 2.36
CA SER A 38 23.96 -14.51 0.92
C SER A 38 22.52 -14.60 0.38
N PRO A 39 22.18 -13.84 -0.69
CA PRO A 39 20.88 -13.96 -1.33
C PRO A 39 20.64 -15.38 -1.85
N TYR A 40 19.39 -15.84 -1.78
CA TYR A 40 19.01 -17.17 -2.25
C TYR A 40 18.97 -17.21 -3.77
N GLU A 41 19.91 -17.93 -4.38
CA GLU A 41 19.95 -18.17 -5.83
C GLU A 41 19.91 -19.67 -6.16
N CYS A 42 19.12 -20.42 -5.40
CA CYS A 42 19.00 -21.88 -5.57
C CYS A 42 20.37 -22.61 -5.53
N GLY A 43 21.36 -22.08 -4.80
CA GLY A 43 22.69 -22.67 -4.66
C GLY A 43 23.71 -22.29 -5.73
N PHE A 44 23.36 -21.41 -6.68
CA PHE A 44 24.28 -20.88 -7.68
C PHE A 44 24.97 -19.59 -7.22
N THR A 45 26.04 -19.21 -7.92
CA THR A 45 26.75 -17.94 -7.70
C THR A 45 26.11 -16.83 -8.52
N SER A 46 25.94 -15.66 -7.92
CA SER A 46 25.32 -14.51 -8.56
C SER A 46 26.18 -14.02 -9.72
N SER A 47 25.70 -14.21 -10.95
CA SER A 47 26.39 -13.76 -12.16
C SER A 47 26.16 -12.27 -12.45
N SER A 48 25.17 -11.64 -11.82
CA SER A 48 24.77 -10.26 -12.09
C SER A 48 24.16 -9.58 -10.87
N LEU A 49 24.34 -8.27 -10.79
CA LEU A 49 23.59 -7.42 -9.87
C LEU A 49 22.09 -7.61 -10.12
N SER A 50 21.31 -7.74 -9.04
CA SER A 50 19.86 -7.79 -9.09
C SER A 50 19.30 -6.42 -9.49
N PHE A 51 19.30 -6.12 -10.78
CA PHE A 51 18.54 -4.99 -11.31
C PHE A 51 17.07 -5.38 -11.31
N ASN A 52 16.29 -4.75 -10.43
CA ASN A 52 14.84 -4.80 -10.54
C ASN A 52 14.45 -3.92 -11.73
N CYS A 53 14.36 -4.53 -12.92
CA CYS A 53 13.68 -3.92 -14.06
C CYS A 53 12.18 -3.87 -13.73
N PHE A 54 11.78 -2.81 -13.04
CA PHE A 54 10.39 -2.56 -12.73
C PHE A 54 9.64 -2.21 -14.02
N SER A 55 8.55 -2.91 -14.30
CA SER A 55 7.72 -2.60 -15.46
C SER A 55 6.94 -1.31 -15.23
N PHE A 56 6.78 -0.52 -16.29
CA PHE A 56 5.97 0.71 -16.28
C PHE A 56 4.50 0.47 -15.91
N THR A 57 4.01 -0.77 -16.04
CA THR A 57 2.64 -1.17 -15.69
C THR A 57 2.32 -0.93 -14.21
N TYR A 58 3.25 -1.26 -13.31
CA TYR A 58 3.05 -1.05 -11.87
C TYR A 58 3.05 0.44 -11.49
N PHE A 59 3.83 1.26 -12.18
CA PHE A 59 3.81 2.70 -11.99
C PHE A 59 2.46 3.29 -12.41
N SER A 60 1.92 2.86 -13.56
CA SER A 60 0.60 3.29 -14.03
C SER A 60 -0.51 2.92 -13.03
N LEU A 61 -0.46 1.71 -12.45
CA LEU A 61 -1.41 1.29 -11.42
C LEU A 61 -1.38 2.15 -10.16
N LEU A 62 -0.20 2.57 -9.72
CA LEU A 62 -0.07 3.44 -8.55
C LEU A 62 -0.72 4.80 -8.79
N VAL A 63 -0.51 5.38 -9.98
CA VAL A 63 -1.15 6.66 -10.35
C VAL A 63 -2.67 6.49 -10.41
N PHE A 64 -3.18 5.42 -11.04
CA PHE A 64 -4.62 5.14 -11.07
C PHE A 64 -5.21 4.98 -9.67
N PHE A 65 -4.54 4.23 -8.80
CA PHE A 65 -5.01 4.04 -7.43
C PHE A 65 -5.18 5.38 -6.70
N VAL A 66 -4.21 6.29 -6.81
CA VAL A 66 -4.29 7.61 -6.15
C VAL A 66 -5.47 8.44 -6.67
N VAL A 67 -5.71 8.43 -7.98
CA VAL A 67 -6.82 9.20 -8.59
C VAL A 67 -8.17 8.59 -8.17
N PHE A 68 -8.35 7.28 -8.29
CA PHE A 68 -9.61 6.61 -7.91
C PHE A 68 -9.90 6.72 -6.41
N ASP A 69 -8.88 6.73 -5.54
CA ASP A 69 -9.07 6.90 -4.08
C ASP A 69 -9.58 8.30 -3.74
N LEU A 70 -9.09 9.34 -4.44
CA LEU A 70 -9.58 10.71 -4.31
C LEU A 70 -11.05 10.80 -4.76
N GLU A 71 -11.38 10.20 -5.90
CA GLU A 71 -12.74 10.22 -6.46
C GLU A 71 -13.76 9.51 -5.55
N ILE A 72 -13.37 8.36 -4.96
CA ILE A 72 -14.20 7.65 -3.97
C ILE A 72 -14.36 8.48 -2.70
N SER A 73 -13.29 9.14 -2.23
CA SER A 73 -13.35 10.02 -1.08
C SER A 73 -14.36 11.16 -1.26
N LEU A 74 -14.51 11.69 -2.49
CA LEU A 74 -15.52 12.68 -2.82
C LEU A 74 -16.95 12.11 -2.82
N LEU A 75 -17.12 10.85 -3.23
CA LEU A 75 -18.41 10.15 -3.21
C LEU A 75 -18.86 9.77 -1.78
N LEU A 76 -17.95 9.64 -0.82
CA LEU A 76 -18.27 9.24 0.56
C LEU A 76 -19.24 10.21 1.26
N ASN A 77 -19.24 11.49 0.86
CA ASN A 77 -20.15 12.49 1.41
C ASN A 77 -21.59 12.43 0.85
N MET A 78 -21.84 11.58 -0.15
CA MET A 78 -23.17 11.40 -0.75
C MET A 78 -24.24 10.97 0.27
N PRO A 79 -24.07 9.89 1.07
CA PRO A 79 -25.09 9.44 2.03
C PRO A 79 -25.42 10.45 3.14
N GLU A 80 -24.52 11.39 3.45
CA GLU A 80 -24.74 12.43 4.47
C GLU A 80 -25.74 13.51 4.02
N GLN A 81 -25.97 13.63 2.71
CA GLN A 81 -26.97 14.55 2.17
C GLN A 81 -28.33 13.85 2.21
N GLY A 82 -29.27 14.37 3.00
CA GLY A 82 -30.57 13.72 3.26
C GLY A 82 -31.50 13.57 2.03
N LEU A 83 -32.72 13.09 2.27
CA LEU A 83 -33.73 12.67 1.27
C LEU A 83 -34.15 13.69 0.19
N LEU A 84 -33.84 14.99 0.34
CA LEU A 84 -34.19 16.05 -0.62
C LEU A 84 -32.95 16.45 -1.44
N PHE A 85 -32.51 15.55 -2.31
CA PHE A 85 -31.33 15.77 -3.13
C PHE A 85 -31.61 16.70 -4.32
N ASN A 86 -31.35 18.00 -4.15
CA ASN A 86 -31.12 18.88 -5.31
C ASN A 86 -29.79 18.56 -6.02
N ASN A 87 -28.81 18.00 -5.30
CA ASN A 87 -27.48 17.74 -5.84
C ASN A 87 -27.30 16.37 -6.53
N PHE A 88 -28.35 15.53 -6.57
CA PHE A 88 -28.25 14.19 -7.16
C PHE A 88 -27.78 14.22 -8.63
N LEU A 89 -28.25 15.21 -9.41
CA LEU A 89 -27.82 15.37 -10.80
C LEU A 89 -26.31 15.60 -10.93
N TYR A 90 -25.68 16.33 -10.01
CA TYR A 90 -24.24 16.57 -10.05
C TYR A 90 -23.46 15.29 -9.73
N TYR A 91 -23.89 14.52 -8.72
CA TYR A 91 -23.27 13.22 -8.40
C TYR A 91 -23.45 12.20 -9.53
N PHE A 92 -24.61 12.20 -10.18
CA PHE A 92 -24.88 11.32 -11.30
C PHE A 92 -24.03 11.68 -12.54
N LEU A 93 -23.91 12.97 -12.86
CA LEU A 93 -23.00 13.44 -13.91
C LEU A 93 -21.54 13.13 -13.58
N PHE A 94 -21.13 13.28 -12.31
CA PHE A 94 -19.80 12.93 -11.85
C PHE A 94 -19.50 11.42 -12.03
N LEU A 95 -20.44 10.55 -11.67
CA LEU A 95 -20.33 9.11 -11.91
C LEU A 95 -20.25 8.77 -13.41
N LEU A 96 -21.00 9.45 -14.28
CA LEU A 96 -20.89 9.24 -15.72
C LEU A 96 -19.49 9.60 -16.23
N ILE A 97 -18.93 10.74 -15.80
CA ILE A 97 -17.58 11.17 -16.17
C ILE A 97 -16.55 10.11 -15.73
N LEU A 98 -16.67 9.58 -14.50
CA LEU A 98 -15.81 8.51 -13.99
C LEU A 98 -15.86 7.26 -14.87
N VAL A 99 -17.07 6.80 -15.23
CA VAL A 99 -17.25 5.60 -16.07
C VAL A 99 -16.62 5.82 -17.45
N PHE A 100 -16.83 6.98 -18.07
CA PHE A 100 -16.23 7.28 -19.37
C PHE A 100 -14.71 7.43 -19.32
N GLY A 101 -14.17 8.05 -18.27
CA GLY A 101 -12.73 8.17 -18.06
C GLY A 101 -12.06 6.79 -17.96
N PHE A 102 -12.60 5.93 -17.09
CA PHE A 102 -12.10 4.57 -16.90
C PHE A 102 -12.19 3.73 -18.20
N LEU A 103 -13.31 3.81 -18.92
CA LEU A 103 -13.45 3.10 -20.20
C LEU A 103 -12.40 3.57 -21.22
N GLY A 104 -12.13 4.88 -21.30
CA GLY A 104 -11.07 5.42 -22.16
C GLY A 104 -9.70 4.84 -21.83
N GLU A 105 -9.35 4.76 -20.55
CA GLU A 105 -8.09 4.20 -20.07
C GLU A 105 -7.94 2.71 -20.38
N VAL A 106 -9.02 1.94 -20.22
CA VAL A 106 -9.06 0.51 -20.56
C VAL A 106 -8.84 0.30 -22.06
N VAL A 107 -9.47 1.11 -22.91
CA VAL A 107 -9.30 1.06 -24.38
C VAL A 107 -7.88 1.45 -24.80
N LEU A 108 -7.27 2.44 -24.14
CA LEU A 108 -5.87 2.84 -24.36
C LEU A 108 -4.87 1.78 -23.90
N GLY A 109 -5.31 0.81 -23.08
CA GLY A 109 -4.52 -0.35 -22.69
C GLY A 109 -3.55 -0.09 -21.54
N TYR A 110 -3.68 1.02 -20.81
CA TYR A 110 -2.87 1.32 -19.62
C TYR A 110 -3.10 0.31 -18.47
N VAL A 111 -4.26 -0.34 -18.47
CA VAL A 111 -4.66 -1.35 -17.47
C VAL A 111 -4.30 -2.78 -17.93
N ARG A 112 -3.71 -2.97 -19.12
CA ARG A 112 -3.36 -4.31 -19.60
C ARG A 112 -2.15 -4.85 -18.84
N TRP A 113 -2.37 -5.93 -18.11
CA TRP A 113 -1.29 -6.73 -17.55
C TRP A 113 -0.75 -7.64 -18.66
N GLY A 114 0.33 -7.21 -19.29
CA GLY A 114 1.18 -8.05 -20.14
C GLY A 114 2.44 -8.42 -19.37
N TYR A 115 2.77 -9.71 -19.38
CA TYR A 115 4.11 -10.18 -19.02
C TYR A 115 5.14 -9.61 -20.00
#